data_AF-A0AAP9ISY4-F1
#
_entry.id   AF-A0AAP9ISY4-F1
#
_cell.length_a   1.000
_cell.length_b   1.000
_cell.length_c   1.000
_cell.angle_alpha   90.00
_cell.angle_beta   90.00
_cell.angle_gamma   90.00
#
_symmetry.space_group_name_H-M   'P 1'
#
loop_
_entity.id
_entity.type
_entity.pdbx_description
1 polymer ?
#
loop_
_entity_poly.entity_id
_entity_poly.type
_entity_poly.pdbx_seq_one_letter_code
_entity_poly.pdbx_strand_id
1 'polypeptide(L)'
;MAKKKPHEVASQEAWEEAGVRGRVRKKAWGHYTYVKRLGDGEFIPAMVQVHLLDVQRMEDDFPERHQRELQWFSPRLAASAVGEPELRGLFARLEEREIQRAAAVASKAG
;
A
#
# COMPACT_ATOMS: atom_id res chain seq x y z
N MET A 1 -10.98 23.58 -5.60
CA MET A 1 -11.07 22.11 -5.42
C MET A 1 -10.70 21.80 -3.98
N ALA A 2 -11.54 21.08 -3.23
CA ALA A 2 -11.23 20.73 -1.84
C ALA A 2 -10.00 19.80 -1.81
N LYS A 3 -9.06 20.06 -0.90
CA LYS A 3 -7.85 19.25 -0.74
C LYS A 3 -8.26 17.88 -0.18
N LYS A 4 -8.10 16.81 -0.97
CA LYS A 4 -8.34 15.43 -0.50
C LYS A 4 -7.41 15.10 0.67
N LYS A 5 -7.90 14.36 1.67
CA LYS A 5 -7.06 13.88 2.78
C LYS A 5 -6.12 12.78 2.27
N PRO A 6 -4.92 12.60 2.85
CA PRO A 6 -3.95 11.64 2.34
C PRO A 6 -4.45 10.20 2.21
N HIS A 7 -5.25 9.71 3.16
CA HIS A 7 -5.86 8.38 3.07
C HIS A 7 -6.93 8.28 1.97
N GLU A 8 -7.63 9.36 1.65
CA GLU A 8 -8.59 9.40 0.55
C GLU A 8 -7.86 9.37 -0.80
N VAL A 9 -6.70 10.04 -0.88
CA VAL A 9 -5.80 9.93 -2.04
C VAL A 9 -5.30 8.49 -2.16
N ALA A 10 -4.73 7.89 -1.11
CA ALA A 10 -4.25 6.51 -1.15
C ALA A 10 -5.35 5.50 -1.56
N SER A 11 -6.59 5.71 -1.11
CA SER A 11 -7.73 4.89 -1.54
C SER A 11 -8.12 5.10 -3.01
N GLN A 12 -7.91 6.30 -3.54
CA GLN A 12 -8.17 6.60 -4.94
C GLN A 12 -7.11 5.93 -5.82
N GLU A 13 -5.83 6.12 -5.50
CA GLU A 13 -4.69 5.53 -6.21
C GLU A 13 -4.79 3.99 -6.24
N ALA A 14 -5.16 3.35 -5.13
CA ALA A 14 -5.35 1.89 -5.09
C ALA A 14 -6.43 1.39 -6.07
N TRP A 15 -7.46 2.20 -6.33
CA TRP A 15 -8.46 1.88 -7.35
C TRP A 15 -7.93 2.17 -8.76
N GLU A 16 -7.31 3.34 -8.97
CA GLU A 16 -6.81 3.78 -10.27
C GLU A 16 -5.74 2.82 -10.81
N GLU A 17 -4.83 2.38 -9.96
CA GLU A 17 -3.67 1.56 -10.34
C GLU A 17 -3.92 0.04 -10.25
N ALA A 18 -4.82 -0.41 -9.37
CA ALA A 18 -4.98 -1.84 -9.06
C ALA A 18 -6.44 -2.34 -8.96
N GLY A 19 -7.42 -1.48 -9.24
CA GLY A 19 -8.84 -1.84 -9.13
C GLY A 19 -9.31 -2.16 -7.71
N VAL A 20 -8.49 -1.88 -6.68
CA VAL A 20 -8.77 -2.26 -5.29
C VAL A 20 -9.73 -1.28 -4.64
N ARG A 21 -10.82 -1.79 -4.07
CA ARG A 21 -11.79 -1.02 -3.27
C ARG A 21 -11.91 -1.60 -1.87
N GLY A 22 -12.02 -0.73 -0.88
CA GLY A 22 -12.20 -1.16 0.50
C GLY A 22 -12.15 -0.03 1.51
N ARG A 23 -11.90 -0.40 2.76
CA ARG A 23 -11.86 0.54 3.88
C ARG A 23 -10.42 0.97 4.13
N VAL A 24 -10.08 2.21 3.76
CA VAL A 24 -8.78 2.79 4.07
C VAL A 24 -8.69 3.25 5.52
N ARG A 25 -7.55 3.02 6.16
CA ARG A 25 -7.26 3.51 7.52
C ARG A 25 -6.77 4.95 7.47
N LYS A 26 -7.41 5.82 8.28
CA LYS A 26 -7.03 7.24 8.39
C LYS A 26 -5.61 7.45 8.92
N LYS A 27 -5.16 6.60 9.84
CA LYS A 27 -3.80 6.63 10.39
C LYS A 27 -2.84 6.05 9.36
N ALA A 28 -1.76 6.78 9.08
CA ALA A 28 -0.69 6.28 8.23
C ALA A 28 -0.02 5.05 8.87
N TRP A 29 0.32 4.08 8.04
CA TRP A 29 1.15 2.94 8.41
C TRP A 29 2.63 3.34 8.55
N GLY A 30 3.05 4.27 7.70
CA GLY A 30 4.35 4.91 7.77
C GLY A 30 4.63 5.67 6.48
N HIS A 31 5.90 5.90 6.23
CA HIS A 31 6.37 6.61 5.04
C HIS A 31 7.59 5.89 4.49
N TYR A 32 7.86 6.10 3.21
CA TYR A 32 9.14 5.76 2.59
C TYR A 32 9.54 6.88 1.63
N THR A 33 10.82 6.95 1.34
CA THR A 33 11.39 7.91 0.40
C THR A 33 11.96 7.19 -0.80
N TYR A 34 11.87 7.85 -1.95
CA TYR A 34 12.53 7.42 -3.18
C TYR A 34 12.94 8.64 -3.99
N VAL A 35 13.88 8.46 -4.90
CA VAL A 35 14.27 9.50 -5.85
C VAL A 35 13.46 9.30 -7.12
N LYS A 36 12.69 10.31 -7.52
CA LYS A 36 11.96 10.29 -8.80
C LYS A 36 12.67 11.15 -9.83
N ARG A 37 12.68 10.67 -11.08
CA ARG A 37 13.14 11.45 -12.22
C ARG A 37 11.96 12.21 -12.82
N LEU A 38 12.08 13.52 -12.95
CA LEU A 38 11.11 14.39 -13.60
C LEU A 38 11.23 14.31 -15.13
N GLY A 39 10.25 14.85 -15.85
CA GLY A 39 10.19 14.81 -17.32
C GLY A 39 11.31 15.60 -18.00
N ASP A 40 11.92 16.55 -17.30
CA ASP A 40 13.08 17.35 -17.73
C ASP A 40 14.44 16.69 -17.38
N GLY A 41 14.41 15.53 -16.74
CA GLY A 41 15.61 14.78 -16.35
C GLY A 41 16.14 15.07 -14.94
N GLU A 42 15.54 15.99 -14.19
CA GLU A 42 15.92 16.27 -12.80
C GLU A 42 15.57 15.10 -11.87
N PHE A 43 16.41 14.85 -10.87
CA PHE A 43 16.15 13.86 -9.82
C PHE A 43 15.78 14.57 -8.51
N ILE A 44 14.56 14.34 -8.02
CA ILE A 44 14.11 14.94 -6.75
C ILE A 44 13.72 13.87 -5.74
N PRO A 45 14.04 14.07 -4.44
CA PRO A 45 13.56 13.21 -3.39
C PRO A 45 12.05 13.38 -3.24
N ALA A 46 11.33 12.26 -3.18
CA ALA A 46 9.91 12.20 -2.91
C ALA A 46 9.67 11.37 -1.65
N MET A 47 8.76 11.85 -0.79
CA MET A 47 8.28 11.11 0.38
C MET A 47 6.86 10.65 0.14
N VAL A 48 6.62 9.35 0.33
CA VAL A 48 5.33 8.70 0.14
C VAL A 48 4.76 8.30 1.49
N GLN A 49 3.50 8.67 1.73
CA GLN A 49 2.74 8.24 2.91
C GLN A 49 1.94 6.97 2.59
N VAL A 50 2.16 5.91 3.37
CA VAL A 50 1.51 4.61 3.17
C VAL A 50 0.34 4.45 4.13
N HIS A 51 -0.82 4.06 3.61
CA HIS A 51 -2.01 3.74 4.36
C HIS A 51 -2.43 2.29 4.10
N LEU A 52 -2.90 1.59 5.14
CA LEU A 52 -3.47 0.26 4.97
C LEU A 52 -4.91 0.37 4.50
N LEU A 53 -5.28 -0.50 3.56
CA LEU A 53 -6.62 -0.62 3.01
C LEU A 53 -7.10 -2.06 3.24
N ASP A 54 -8.19 -2.21 3.98
CA ASP A 54 -8.84 -3.50 4.17
C ASP A 54 -9.70 -3.77 2.93
N VAL A 55 -9.21 -4.66 2.05
CA VAL A 55 -9.80 -4.95 0.73
C VAL A 55 -11.20 -5.54 0.90
N GLN A 56 -12.16 -5.01 0.15
CA GLN A 56 -13.55 -5.50 0.14
C GLN A 56 -13.95 -6.08 -1.22
N ARG A 57 -13.44 -5.51 -2.31
CA ARG A 57 -13.62 -6.03 -3.67
C ARG A 57 -12.49 -5.54 -4.59
N MET A 58 -12.34 -6.21 -5.71
CA MET A 58 -11.56 -5.75 -6.87
C MET A 58 -12.51 -5.50 -8.04
N GLU A 59 -12.23 -4.48 -8.83
CA GLU A 59 -12.97 -4.13 -10.05
C GLU A 59 -12.10 -4.49 -11.26
N ASP A 60 -12.69 -5.09 -12.30
CA ASP A 60 -11.96 -5.50 -13.52
C ASP A 60 -11.80 -4.33 -14.52
N ASP A 61 -12.67 -3.32 -14.43
CA ASP A 61 -12.59 -2.10 -15.23
C ASP A 61 -12.16 -0.92 -14.35
N PHE A 62 -10.88 -0.57 -14.46
CA PHE A 62 -10.25 0.54 -13.75
C PHE A 62 -9.27 1.30 -14.66
N PRO A 63 -8.93 2.56 -14.32
CA PRO A 63 -8.18 3.47 -15.20
C PRO A 63 -6.86 2.93 -15.76
N GLU A 64 -6.03 2.29 -14.92
CA GLU A 64 -4.69 1.84 -15.33
C GLU A 64 -4.60 0.32 -15.57
N ARG A 65 -5.71 -0.38 -15.78
CA ARG A 65 -5.73 -1.86 -15.89
C ARG A 65 -4.82 -2.48 -16.94
N HIS A 66 -4.38 -1.68 -17.93
CA HIS A 66 -3.49 -2.12 -19.01
C HIS A 66 -2.05 -1.63 -18.84
N GLN A 67 -1.74 -0.93 -17.75
CA GLN A 67 -0.42 -0.35 -17.49
C GLN A 67 0.43 -1.20 -16.55
N ARG A 68 -0.18 -2.15 -15.80
CA ARG A 68 0.49 -2.95 -14.78
C ARG A 68 0.03 -4.39 -14.76
N GLU A 69 0.93 -5.29 -14.36
CA GLU A 69 0.59 -6.65 -13.90
C GLU A 69 0.29 -6.61 -12.40
N LEU A 70 -0.80 -7.25 -11.99
CA LEU A 70 -1.20 -7.35 -10.59
C LEU A 70 -0.89 -8.73 -10.03
N GLN A 71 -0.24 -8.77 -8.87
CA GLN A 71 0.00 -10.00 -8.13
C GLN A 71 -0.21 -9.78 -6.63
N TRP A 72 -0.90 -10.72 -6.00
CA TRP A 72 -1.04 -10.76 -4.55
C TRP A 72 0.19 -11.41 -3.91
N PHE A 73 0.69 -10.79 -2.84
CA PHE A 73 1.83 -11.29 -2.08
C PHE A 73 1.46 -11.40 -0.60
N SER A 74 2.07 -12.36 0.10
CA SER A 74 2.19 -12.26 1.55
C SER A 74 3.07 -11.05 1.92
N PRO A 75 2.89 -10.42 3.09
CA PRO A 75 3.74 -9.29 3.48
C PRO A 75 5.24 -9.63 3.44
N ARG A 76 5.61 -10.85 3.87
CA ARG A 76 6.99 -11.35 3.71
C ARG A 76 7.49 -11.33 2.27
N LEU A 77 6.71 -11.82 1.30
CA LEU A 77 7.14 -11.84 -0.10
C LEU A 77 7.16 -10.43 -0.71
N ALA A 78 6.20 -9.57 -0.34
CA ALA A 78 6.16 -8.17 -0.75
C ALA A 78 7.43 -7.42 -0.31
N ALA A 79 7.91 -7.67 0.92
CA ALA A 79 9.15 -7.10 1.43
C ALA A 79 10.39 -7.47 0.58
N SER A 80 10.41 -8.68 0.01
CA SER A 80 11.47 -9.15 -0.87
C SER A 80 11.35 -8.63 -2.31
N ALA A 81 10.14 -8.24 -2.74
CA ALA A 81 9.87 -7.77 -4.10
C ALA A 81 10.20 -6.27 -4.32
N VAL A 82 10.41 -5.50 -3.25
CA VAL A 82 10.66 -4.05 -3.32
C VAL A 82 12.13 -3.67 -3.13
N GLY A 83 12.55 -2.61 -3.81
CA GLY A 83 13.92 -2.07 -3.75
C GLY A 83 14.13 -1.09 -2.59
N GLU A 84 13.08 -0.39 -2.15
CA GLU A 84 13.14 0.66 -1.15
C GLU A 84 13.25 0.07 0.28
N PRO A 85 14.35 0.31 1.02
CA PRO A 85 14.54 -0.29 2.34
C PRO A 85 13.46 0.09 3.36
N GLU A 86 12.97 1.33 3.32
CA GLU A 86 11.91 1.81 4.21
C GLU A 86 10.56 1.13 3.91
N LEU A 87 10.25 0.91 2.63
CA LEU A 87 9.04 0.19 2.21
C LEU A 87 9.13 -1.30 2.57
N ARG A 88 10.30 -1.92 2.39
CA ARG A 88 10.57 -3.28 2.89
C ARG A 88 10.29 -3.39 4.39
N GLY A 89 10.75 -2.41 5.18
CA GLY A 89 10.47 -2.33 6.62
C GLY A 89 8.97 -2.17 6.94
N LEU A 90 8.21 -1.46 6.11
CA LEU A 90 6.75 -1.37 6.26
C LEU A 90 6.06 -2.72 6.06
N PHE A 91 6.49 -3.51 5.07
CA PHE A 91 5.94 -4.85 4.83
C PHE A 91 6.35 -5.86 5.92
N ALA A 92 7.59 -5.82 6.39
CA ALA A 92 8.05 -6.67 7.50
C ALA A 92 7.23 -6.44 8.78
N ARG A 93 6.97 -5.17 9.15
CA ARG A 93 6.10 -4.85 10.29
C ARG A 93 4.65 -5.29 10.07
N LEU A 94 4.18 -5.35 8.82
CA LEU A 94 2.84 -5.83 8.51
C LEU A 94 2.74 -7.34 8.73
N GLU A 95 3.78 -8.10 8.34
CA GLU A 95 3.89 -9.54 8.63
C GLU A 95 3.76 -9.81 10.14
N GLU A 96 4.58 -9.12 10.95
CA GLU A 96 4.57 -9.26 12.42
C GLU A 96 3.19 -8.97 13.00
N ARG A 97 2.55 -7.90 12.52
CA ARG A 97 1.21 -7.50 12.97
C ARG A 97 0.16 -8.57 12.62
N GLU A 98 0.18 -9.14 11.42
CA GLU A 98 -0.80 -10.17 11.03
C GLU A 98 -0.58 -11.48 11.80
N ILE A 99 0.67 -11.85 12.10
CA ILE A 99 0.99 -12.99 12.98
C ILE A 99 0.40 -12.77 14.38
N GLN A 100 0.63 -11.59 14.98
CA GLN A 100 0.07 -11.25 16.29
C GLN A 100 -1.46 -11.25 16.30
N ARG A 101 -2.07 -10.75 15.23
CA ARG A 101 -3.52 -10.74 15.07
C ARG A 101 -4.10 -12.16 14.97
N ALA A 102 -3.47 -13.04 14.20
CA ALA A 102 -3.88 -14.44 14.08
C ALA A 102 -3.79 -15.17 15.43
N ALA A 103 -2.69 -14.98 16.17
CA ALA A 103 -2.51 -15.55 17.50
C ALA A 103 -3.58 -15.06 18.49
N ALA A 104 -3.90 -13.77 18.48
CA ALA A 104 -4.93 -13.19 19.34
C ALA A 104 -6.35 -13.70 19.04
N VAL A 105 -6.63 -14.07 17.78
CA VAL A 105 -7.92 -14.70 17.41
C VAL A 105 -7.97 -16.14 17.91
N ALA A 106 -6.89 -16.91 17.72
CA ALA A 106 -6.81 -18.29 18.21
C ALA A 106 -6.98 -18.39 19.73
N SER A 107 -6.37 -17.46 20.49
CA SER A 107 -6.50 -17.40 21.96
C SER A 107 -7.91 -17.03 22.45
N LYS A 108 -8.78 -16.48 21.61
CA LYS A 108 -10.16 -16.12 21.98
C LYS A 108 -11.18 -17.21 21.63
N ALA A 109 -10.78 -18.18 20.81
CA ALA A 109 -11.65 -19.24 20.30
C ALA A 109 -11.57 -20.54 21.12
N GLY A 110 -10.66 -20.63 22.08
CA GLY A 110 -10.55 -21.73 23.06
C GLY A 110 -10.89 -21.24 24.46
#